data_AF-A0A2N2IFR5-F1
#
_entry.id   AF-A0A2N2IFR5-F1
#
_cell.length_a   1.000
_cell.length_b   1.000
_cell.length_c   1.000
_cell.angle_alpha   90.00
_cell.angle_beta   90.00
_cell.angle_gamma   90.00
#
_symmetry.space_group_name_H-M   'P 1'
#
loop_
_entity.id
_entity.type
_entity.pdbx_description
1 polymer ?
#
loop_
_entity_poly.entity_id
_entity_poly.type
_entity_poly.pdbx_seq_one_letter_code
_entity_poly.pdbx_strand_id
1 'polypeptide(L)'
;DSRTIWDLILGKTDPESFEPDPNHGPLDPHMVQSVERRDGLPQSSSEARDPIHGWERGIPAQNSLQYACIARRSSPLDCAEGVDCPCTEQNREDDNPLCWGESGFETKIHSIGAFPSQRHLAVLKGMGTQGAVASICWAVTDETSSGYGYSPVLETLVDRMRGPLQGQCAQHALTPNDAGRVPCSIYEVTVAEYDATGKAVCTPCTVPRREVDDAVRTEVLGAITGPVSDATCVCEISQVPADRGLLASCVSSRDPHPDVAGWCYVDPASNVTASKDLVGFCPADKKRLFRFVGEDVPAEGSLLFLRCGT
;
A
#
# COMPACT_ATOMS: atom_id res chain seq x y z
N ASP A 1 10.25 16.90 18.57
CA ASP A 1 9.19 16.75 17.55
C ASP A 1 9.62 15.84 16.43
N SER A 2 9.04 14.65 16.37
CA SER A 2 9.19 13.72 15.26
C SER A 2 8.35 14.20 14.09
N ARG A 3 8.99 14.60 12.99
CA ARG A 3 8.29 14.97 11.74
C ARG A 3 7.65 13.73 11.13
N THR A 4 6.42 13.88 10.65
CA THR A 4 5.69 12.85 9.91
C THR A 4 5.87 13.01 8.40
N ILE A 5 5.58 11.97 7.63
CA ILE A 5 5.56 12.08 6.16
C ILE A 5 4.56 13.14 5.69
N TRP A 6 3.45 13.33 6.42
CA TRP A 6 2.46 14.35 6.13
C TRP A 6 3.02 15.76 6.25
N ASP A 7 3.93 16.00 7.20
CA ASP A 7 4.59 17.30 7.33
C ASP A 7 5.47 17.60 6.10
N LEU A 8 6.06 16.57 5.47
CA LEU A 8 6.86 16.71 4.26
C LEU A 8 6.00 17.00 3.03
N ILE A 9 4.94 16.22 2.80
CA ILE A 9 4.22 16.22 1.51
C ILE A 9 2.96 17.08 1.46
N LEU A 10 2.42 17.47 2.63
CA LEU A 10 1.19 18.25 2.73
C LEU A 10 1.30 19.42 3.70
N GLY A 11 2.04 19.25 4.79
CA GLY A 11 2.07 20.18 5.91
C GLY A 11 0.90 19.97 6.87
N LYS A 12 0.56 21.02 7.61
CA LYS A 12 -0.59 21.01 8.53
C LYS A 12 -1.88 21.20 7.75
N THR A 13 -2.94 20.60 8.28
CA THR A 13 -4.30 20.73 7.76
C THR A 13 -5.19 21.21 8.89
N ASP A 14 -6.19 22.02 8.57
CA ASP A 14 -7.24 22.35 9.52
C ASP A 14 -7.96 21.06 9.96
N PRO A 15 -8.13 20.83 11.28
CA PRO A 15 -8.71 19.59 11.77
C PRO A 15 -10.22 19.44 11.50
N GLU A 16 -10.94 20.52 11.18
CA GLU A 16 -12.38 20.49 10.91
C GLU A 16 -12.69 20.45 9.40
N SER A 17 -11.99 21.27 8.60
CA SER A 17 -12.20 21.35 7.15
C SER A 17 -11.29 20.42 6.35
N PHE A 18 -10.21 19.91 6.96
CA PHE A 18 -9.12 19.19 6.30
C PHE A 18 -8.44 20.00 5.18
N GLU A 19 -8.65 21.32 5.11
CA GLU A 19 -7.96 22.16 4.14
C GLU A 19 -6.49 22.35 4.55
N PRO A 20 -5.53 22.42 3.59
CA PRO A 20 -4.14 22.75 3.89
C PRO A 20 -4.03 24.12 4.58
N ASP A 21 -3.27 24.18 5.67
CA ASP A 21 -2.99 25.44 6.36
C ASP A 21 -2.05 26.31 5.50
N PRO A 22 -2.47 27.51 5.07
CA PRO A 22 -1.66 28.36 4.19
C PRO A 22 -0.35 28.82 4.82
N ASN A 23 -0.22 28.80 6.15
CA ASN A 23 1.00 29.20 6.87
C ASN A 23 1.93 28.04 7.20
N HIS A 24 1.47 26.80 7.04
CA HIS A 24 2.20 25.60 7.40
C HIS A 24 2.11 24.55 6.29
N GLY A 25 2.49 24.96 5.08
CA GLY A 25 2.55 24.09 3.91
C GLY A 25 3.60 22.97 4.01
N PRO A 26 3.75 22.17 2.95
CA PRO A 26 4.70 21.06 2.94
C PRO A 26 6.13 21.55 3.15
N LEU A 27 6.89 20.77 3.93
CA LEU A 27 8.31 21.04 4.17
C LEU A 27 9.20 20.63 3.00
N ASP A 28 8.74 19.73 2.11
CA ASP A 28 9.43 19.46 0.86
C ASP A 28 9.08 20.56 -0.18
N PRO A 29 10.06 21.35 -0.66
CA PRO A 29 9.82 22.38 -1.66
C PRO A 29 9.17 21.83 -2.94
N HIS A 30 9.43 20.57 -3.31
CA HIS A 30 8.82 19.93 -4.47
C HIS A 30 7.31 19.76 -4.33
N MET A 31 6.80 19.71 -3.10
CA MET A 31 5.39 19.51 -2.81
C MET A 31 4.62 20.83 -2.65
N VAL A 32 5.30 21.97 -2.69
CA VAL A 32 4.67 23.30 -2.72
C VAL A 32 4.02 23.55 -4.08
N GLN A 33 2.72 23.82 -4.11
CA GLN A 33 2.02 24.25 -5.31
C GLN A 33 2.39 25.70 -5.65
N SER A 34 3.06 25.90 -6.78
CA SER A 34 3.47 27.23 -7.24
C SER A 34 3.39 27.32 -8.76
N VAL A 35 3.03 28.50 -9.28
CA VAL A 35 3.19 28.88 -10.70
C VAL A 35 4.51 29.64 -10.92
N GLU A 36 5.11 30.14 -9.84
CA GLU A 36 6.41 30.79 -9.81
C GLU A 36 7.50 29.77 -9.46
N ARG A 37 8.76 30.09 -9.74
CA ARG A 37 9.88 29.24 -9.34
C ARG A 37 10.00 29.23 -7.81
N ARG A 38 10.21 28.06 -7.23
CA ARG A 38 10.25 27.85 -5.78
C ARG A 38 11.65 28.03 -5.23
N ASP A 39 11.77 28.75 -4.11
CA ASP A 39 13.05 28.94 -3.44
C ASP A 39 13.65 27.61 -2.97
N GLY A 40 14.99 27.51 -3.04
CA GLY A 40 15.73 26.34 -2.59
C GLY A 40 15.80 25.17 -3.58
N LEU A 41 15.19 25.32 -4.77
CA LEU A 41 15.32 24.39 -5.91
C LEU A 41 16.14 25.03 -7.04
N PRO A 42 16.72 24.24 -7.97
CA PRO A 42 17.46 24.79 -9.10
C PRO A 42 16.59 25.67 -10.02
N GLN A 43 16.98 26.92 -10.23
CA GLN A 43 16.10 27.93 -10.84
C GLN A 43 16.12 27.94 -12.37
N SER A 44 17.14 27.36 -13.00
CA SER A 44 17.29 27.37 -14.46
C SER A 44 18.24 26.27 -14.93
N SER A 45 18.24 25.98 -16.22
CA SER A 45 19.15 25.02 -16.84
C SER A 45 20.65 25.36 -16.70
N SER A 46 20.98 26.56 -16.24
CA SER A 46 22.35 26.98 -15.93
C SER A 46 22.87 26.45 -14.58
N GLU A 47 21.97 25.95 -13.72
CA GLU A 47 22.29 25.40 -12.41
C GLU A 47 22.43 23.88 -12.44
N ALA A 48 22.96 23.29 -11.36
CA ALA A 48 23.03 21.85 -11.23
C ALA A 48 21.62 21.23 -11.27
N ARG A 49 21.42 20.26 -12.17
CA ARG A 49 20.14 19.58 -12.35
C ARG A 49 19.74 18.82 -11.09
N ASP A 50 18.53 19.05 -10.62
CA ASP A 50 17.89 18.21 -9.61
C ASP A 50 17.52 16.85 -10.22
N PRO A 51 17.96 15.72 -9.64
CA PRO A 51 17.54 14.39 -10.09
C PRO A 51 16.02 14.16 -10.04
N ILE A 52 15.28 14.86 -9.16
CA ILE A 52 13.84 14.65 -8.93
C ILE A 52 13.00 15.37 -9.97
N HIS A 53 13.17 16.69 -10.14
CA HIS A 53 12.32 17.50 -11.02
C HIS A 53 13.08 18.22 -12.15
N GLY A 54 14.41 18.11 -12.19
CA GLY A 54 15.25 18.87 -13.11
C GLY A 54 15.51 20.29 -12.62
N TRP A 55 14.73 21.23 -13.12
CA TRP A 55 14.82 22.65 -12.76
C TRP A 55 13.42 23.25 -12.71
N GLU A 56 13.30 24.36 -11.98
CA GLU A 56 12.12 25.20 -11.99
C GLU A 56 11.99 25.87 -13.37
N ARG A 57 10.80 25.76 -13.96
CA ARG A 57 10.53 26.30 -15.29
C ARG A 57 9.88 27.67 -15.24
N GLY A 58 10.09 28.46 -16.30
CA GLY A 58 9.26 29.61 -16.59
C GLY A 58 7.83 29.17 -16.90
N ILE A 59 6.84 29.88 -16.35
CA ILE A 59 5.43 29.68 -16.68
C ILE A 59 4.80 31.07 -16.93
N PRO A 60 5.11 31.74 -18.05
CA PRO A 60 4.68 33.13 -18.28
C PRO A 60 3.16 33.31 -18.23
N ALA A 61 2.40 32.31 -18.70
CA ALA A 61 0.94 32.33 -18.68
C ALA A 61 0.33 31.99 -17.32
N GLN A 62 1.13 31.56 -16.32
CA GLN A 62 0.70 31.12 -14.99
C GLN A 62 -0.47 30.11 -14.99
N ASN A 63 -0.56 29.30 -16.06
CA ASN A 63 -1.66 28.35 -16.29
C ASN A 63 -1.28 26.90 -15.95
N SER A 64 -0.14 26.70 -15.29
CA SER A 64 0.36 25.40 -14.88
C SER A 64 1.19 25.53 -13.62
N LEU A 65 1.38 24.42 -12.89
CA LEU A 65 2.22 24.40 -11.69
C LEU A 65 3.65 23.99 -12.04
N GLN A 66 4.57 24.26 -11.13
CA GLN A 66 5.88 23.61 -11.09
C GLN A 66 5.72 22.10 -10.87
N TYR A 67 6.64 21.31 -11.42
CA TYR A 67 6.60 19.85 -11.27
C TYR A 67 7.11 19.44 -9.88
N ALA A 68 6.44 18.50 -9.24
CA ALA A 68 6.98 17.84 -8.05
C ALA A 68 8.15 16.93 -8.43
N CYS A 69 8.04 16.25 -9.58
CA CYS A 69 9.10 15.42 -10.14
C CYS A 69 8.90 15.23 -11.65
N ILE A 70 9.95 14.76 -12.29
CA ILE A 70 9.97 14.37 -13.69
C ILE A 70 10.53 12.97 -13.84
N ALA A 71 10.27 12.43 -15.02
CA ALA A 71 10.31 11.01 -15.23
C ALA A 71 10.72 10.71 -16.66
N ARG A 72 11.94 10.22 -16.90
CA ARG A 72 12.47 10.02 -18.26
C ARG A 72 11.64 8.97 -18.99
N ARG A 73 11.32 9.25 -20.25
CA ARG A 73 10.62 8.33 -21.13
C ARG A 73 11.61 7.38 -21.79
N SER A 74 11.16 6.14 -22.02
CA SER A 74 11.92 5.16 -22.82
C SER A 74 12.05 5.58 -24.29
N SER A 75 11.05 6.28 -24.81
CA SER A 75 11.08 6.92 -26.12
C SER A 75 10.57 8.37 -26.07
N PRO A 76 11.30 9.34 -26.67
CA PRO A 76 10.82 10.71 -26.81
C PRO A 76 9.55 10.76 -27.66
N LEU A 77 8.57 11.56 -27.25
CA LEU A 77 7.37 11.80 -28.04
C LEU A 77 7.56 13.03 -28.92
N ASP A 78 7.33 12.87 -30.22
CA ASP A 78 7.38 13.97 -31.16
C ASP A 78 6.15 14.87 -31.01
N CYS A 79 6.40 16.17 -30.87
CA CYS A 79 5.36 17.16 -30.70
C CYS A 79 4.67 17.57 -31.99
N ALA A 80 5.19 17.16 -33.15
CA ALA A 80 4.53 17.38 -34.44
C ALA A 80 3.21 16.60 -34.59
N GLU A 81 3.00 15.56 -33.76
CA GLU A 81 1.86 14.62 -33.91
C GLU A 81 0.68 14.88 -32.96
N GLY A 82 0.69 15.93 -32.12
CA GLY A 82 -0.31 16.10 -31.05
C GLY A 82 -0.79 17.53 -30.78
N VAL A 83 -2.02 17.63 -30.26
CA VAL A 83 -2.58 18.85 -29.63
C VAL A 83 -2.20 18.77 -28.15
N ASP A 84 -1.62 19.84 -27.58
CA ASP A 84 -1.08 19.93 -26.20
C ASP A 84 0.35 19.40 -25.97
N CYS A 85 1.30 19.75 -26.85
CA CYS A 85 2.72 19.53 -26.56
C CYS A 85 3.34 20.66 -25.69
N PRO A 86 4.00 20.32 -24.56
CA PRO A 86 4.70 21.26 -23.69
C PRO A 86 6.14 21.56 -24.15
N CYS A 87 6.54 21.21 -25.37
CA CYS A 87 7.88 21.37 -25.95
C CYS A 87 7.83 22.07 -27.31
N THR A 88 7.50 23.36 -27.27
CA THR A 88 7.57 24.27 -28.42
C THR A 88 8.91 25.01 -28.43
N GLU A 89 9.22 25.74 -29.51
CA GLU A 89 10.39 26.62 -29.54
C GLU A 89 10.38 27.65 -28.39
N GLN A 90 9.20 28.14 -27.99
CA GLN A 90 9.03 29.04 -26.84
C GLN A 90 9.47 28.39 -25.52
N ASN A 91 9.22 27.09 -25.35
CA ASN A 91 9.48 26.40 -24.08
C ASN A 91 10.97 26.07 -23.87
N ARG A 92 11.81 26.33 -24.88
CA ARG A 92 13.28 26.40 -24.75
C ARG A 92 13.72 27.63 -23.95
N GLU A 93 12.97 28.72 -24.01
CA GLU A 93 13.23 29.94 -23.23
C GLU A 93 12.72 29.83 -21.79
N ASP A 94 11.73 28.95 -21.57
CA ASP A 94 11.12 28.70 -20.26
C ASP A 94 11.79 27.56 -19.47
N ASP A 95 12.93 27.02 -19.92
CA ASP A 95 13.66 25.94 -19.25
C ASP A 95 12.81 24.70 -18.92
N ASN A 96 11.80 24.35 -19.74
CA ASN A 96 10.88 23.26 -19.39
C ASN A 96 11.61 21.91 -19.35
N PRO A 97 11.77 21.27 -18.17
CA PRO A 97 12.62 20.09 -18.02
C PRO A 97 12.07 18.85 -18.75
N LEU A 98 10.80 18.87 -19.16
CA LEU A 98 10.23 17.79 -19.98
C LEU A 98 10.84 17.72 -21.38
N CYS A 99 11.43 18.83 -21.84
CA CYS A 99 11.94 19.00 -23.20
C CYS A 99 13.46 18.82 -23.28
N TRP A 100 14.11 18.53 -22.15
CA TRP A 100 15.55 18.34 -22.07
C TRP A 100 15.94 16.93 -22.54
N GLY A 101 16.54 16.87 -23.73
CA GLY A 101 17.10 15.68 -24.36
C GLY A 101 18.62 15.63 -24.26
N GLU A 102 19.24 14.82 -25.13
CA GLU A 102 20.70 14.65 -25.16
C GLU A 102 21.41 15.87 -25.77
N SER A 103 20.73 16.60 -26.66
CA SER A 103 21.26 17.80 -27.30
C SER A 103 20.82 19.09 -26.60
N GLY A 104 20.27 18.98 -25.38
CA GLY A 104 19.66 20.09 -24.65
C GLY A 104 18.16 20.17 -24.89
N PHE A 105 17.59 21.39 -24.93
CA PHE A 105 16.16 21.58 -25.17
C PHE A 105 15.77 21.26 -26.62
N GLU A 106 14.83 20.34 -26.78
CA GLU A 106 14.36 19.81 -28.06
C GLU A 106 12.83 19.98 -28.20
N THR A 107 12.32 19.89 -29.42
CA THR A 107 10.86 19.91 -29.71
C THR A 107 10.19 18.55 -29.49
N LYS A 108 10.71 17.78 -28.54
CA LYS A 108 10.24 16.44 -28.18
C LYS A 108 10.09 16.35 -26.68
N ILE A 109 9.08 15.61 -26.24
CA ILE A 109 8.87 15.32 -24.83
C ILE A 109 9.78 14.15 -24.45
N HIS A 110 10.82 14.43 -23.68
CA HIS A 110 11.79 13.46 -23.18
C HIS A 110 11.43 12.91 -21.80
N SER A 111 10.64 13.66 -21.03
CA SER A 111 10.19 13.25 -19.70
C SER A 111 8.70 13.52 -19.52
N ILE A 112 8.04 12.76 -18.65
CA ILE A 112 6.72 13.09 -18.10
C ILE A 112 6.90 13.80 -16.75
N GLY A 113 5.96 14.66 -16.38
CA GLY A 113 6.00 15.41 -15.12
C GLY A 113 4.80 15.09 -14.24
N ALA A 114 5.01 15.10 -12.93
CA ALA A 114 3.93 15.02 -11.94
C ALA A 114 3.81 16.35 -11.19
N PHE A 115 2.59 16.71 -10.79
CA PHE A 115 2.31 17.95 -10.07
C PHE A 115 2.02 17.71 -8.59
N PRO A 116 2.40 18.64 -7.70
CA PRO A 116 2.02 18.58 -6.30
C PRO A 116 0.50 18.64 -6.16
N SER A 117 -0.10 17.66 -5.46
CA SER A 117 -1.55 17.45 -5.41
C SER A 117 -2.12 17.62 -3.99
N GLN A 118 -1.83 18.75 -3.35
CA GLN A 118 -2.13 18.97 -1.92
C GLN A 118 -3.60 18.75 -1.55
N ARG A 119 -4.55 19.22 -2.36
CA ARG A 119 -5.99 18.99 -2.10
C ARG A 119 -6.38 17.52 -2.08
N HIS A 120 -5.87 16.72 -3.03
CA HIS A 120 -6.11 15.28 -3.07
C HIS A 120 -5.46 14.58 -1.88
N LEU A 121 -4.24 14.98 -1.52
CA LEU A 121 -3.53 14.47 -0.34
C LEU A 121 -4.28 14.79 0.96
N ALA A 122 -4.90 15.97 1.06
CA ALA A 122 -5.66 16.37 2.23
C ALA A 122 -6.93 15.53 2.43
N VAL A 123 -7.66 15.25 1.34
CA VAL A 123 -8.79 14.32 1.36
C VAL A 123 -8.33 12.92 1.80
N LEU A 124 -7.25 12.41 1.21
CA LEU A 124 -6.74 11.08 1.55
C LEU A 124 -6.24 10.99 3.00
N LYS A 125 -5.65 12.06 3.54
CA LYS A 125 -5.30 12.16 4.97
C LYS A 125 -6.54 12.13 5.85
N GLY A 126 -7.58 12.89 5.50
CA GLY A 126 -8.85 12.92 6.23
C GLY A 126 -9.60 11.58 6.22
N MET A 127 -9.40 10.76 5.20
CA MET A 127 -9.92 9.38 5.13
C MET A 127 -9.24 8.41 6.10
N GLY A 128 -8.13 8.79 6.75
CA GLY A 128 -7.40 7.94 7.69
C GLY A 128 -7.01 6.60 7.06
N THR A 129 -7.40 5.49 7.69
CA THR A 129 -7.13 4.12 7.20
C THR A 129 -7.88 3.78 5.91
N GLN A 130 -8.87 4.58 5.51
CA GLN A 130 -9.56 4.44 4.23
C GLN A 130 -8.84 5.18 3.09
N GLY A 131 -7.80 5.98 3.36
CA GLY A 131 -6.94 6.60 2.35
C GLY A 131 -5.68 5.79 2.08
N ALA A 132 -5.19 5.80 0.84
CA ALA A 132 -3.87 5.25 0.50
C ALA A 132 -3.12 6.32 -0.30
N VAL A 133 -1.91 6.63 0.15
CA VAL A 133 -1.04 7.60 -0.51
C VAL A 133 0.26 6.90 -0.86
N ALA A 134 0.66 7.02 -2.11
CA ALA A 134 1.95 6.59 -2.59
C ALA A 134 2.48 7.62 -3.59
N SER A 135 3.80 7.62 -3.76
CA SER A 135 4.48 8.55 -4.67
C SER A 135 4.62 7.93 -6.06
N ILE A 136 4.25 8.69 -7.08
CA ILE A 136 4.63 8.41 -8.48
C ILE A 136 6.06 8.91 -8.79
N CYS A 137 6.59 9.80 -7.95
CA CYS A 137 7.95 10.32 -8.08
C CYS A 137 8.92 9.25 -7.61
N TRP A 138 9.62 8.62 -8.56
CA TRP A 138 10.63 7.62 -8.26
C TRP A 138 11.92 8.29 -7.80
N ALA A 139 12.49 7.79 -6.71
CA ALA A 139 13.83 8.17 -6.28
C ALA A 139 14.93 7.36 -7.02
N VAL A 140 14.55 6.23 -7.64
CA VAL A 140 15.46 5.29 -8.28
C VAL A 140 15.19 5.24 -9.77
N THR A 141 16.24 5.42 -10.57
CA THR A 141 16.18 5.42 -12.04
C THR A 141 16.59 4.07 -12.66
N ASP A 142 17.03 3.12 -11.84
CA ASP A 142 17.37 1.76 -12.26
C ASP A 142 16.10 0.92 -12.39
N GLU A 143 15.77 0.49 -13.62
CA GLU A 143 14.56 -0.27 -13.93
C GLU A 143 14.48 -1.63 -13.21
N THR A 144 15.62 -2.14 -12.72
CA THR A 144 15.69 -3.42 -12.01
C THR A 144 15.47 -3.30 -10.50
N SER A 145 15.40 -2.06 -9.99
CA SER A 145 15.19 -1.79 -8.57
C SER A 145 13.71 -1.91 -8.18
N SER A 146 13.44 -2.44 -6.97
CA SER A 146 12.10 -2.42 -6.37
C SER A 146 11.52 -1.01 -6.18
N GLY A 147 12.37 0.02 -6.15
CA GLY A 147 11.95 1.43 -6.08
C GLY A 147 11.60 2.08 -7.42
N TYR A 148 11.65 1.34 -8.54
CA TYR A 148 11.43 1.91 -9.88
C TYR A 148 9.95 2.06 -10.23
N GLY A 149 9.63 3.19 -10.85
CA GLY A 149 8.30 3.46 -11.42
C GLY A 149 7.19 3.36 -10.39
N TYR A 150 6.14 2.59 -10.71
CA TYR A 150 4.95 2.44 -9.86
C TYR A 150 5.09 1.36 -8.79
N SER A 151 6.23 0.68 -8.66
CA SER A 151 6.40 -0.43 -7.71
C SER A 151 6.03 -0.03 -6.27
N PRO A 152 6.45 1.12 -5.71
CA PRO A 152 6.02 1.55 -4.38
C PRO A 152 4.50 1.79 -4.25
N VAL A 153 3.85 2.22 -5.34
CA VAL A 153 2.39 2.41 -5.38
C VAL A 153 1.69 1.05 -5.39
N LEU A 154 2.19 0.11 -6.18
CA LEU A 154 1.66 -1.26 -6.23
C LEU A 154 1.84 -1.96 -4.89
N GLU A 155 2.96 -1.78 -4.21
CA GLU A 155 3.21 -2.28 -2.87
C GLU A 155 2.18 -1.73 -1.87
N THR A 156 1.96 -0.42 -1.86
CA THR A 156 0.95 0.21 -0.98
C THR A 156 -0.46 -0.32 -1.26
N LEU A 157 -0.81 -0.53 -2.54
CA LEU A 157 -2.09 -1.12 -2.93
C LEU A 157 -2.20 -2.58 -2.51
N VAL A 158 -1.13 -3.35 -2.68
CA VAL A 158 -1.06 -4.77 -2.32
C VAL A 158 -1.14 -4.92 -0.80
N ASP A 159 -0.39 -4.16 -0.01
CA ASP A 159 -0.44 -4.17 1.45
C ASP A 159 -1.82 -3.80 1.99
N ARG A 160 -2.52 -2.90 1.28
CA ARG A 160 -3.91 -2.59 1.61
C ARG A 160 -4.89 -3.70 1.22
N MET A 161 -4.70 -4.34 0.06
CA MET A 161 -5.50 -5.51 -0.33
C MET A 161 -5.24 -6.70 0.60
N ARG A 162 -4.04 -6.77 1.17
CA ARG A 162 -3.62 -7.75 2.17
C ARG A 162 -4.15 -7.46 3.57
N GLY A 163 -5.01 -6.45 3.74
CA GLY A 163 -5.74 -6.24 4.98
C GLY A 163 -6.29 -7.59 5.49
N PRO A 164 -6.17 -7.88 6.80
CA PRO A 164 -6.32 -9.23 7.31
C PRO A 164 -7.65 -9.83 6.85
N LEU A 165 -7.65 -11.14 6.55
CA LEU A 165 -8.86 -11.93 6.33
C LEU A 165 -9.90 -11.79 7.46
N GLN A 166 -9.50 -11.20 8.60
CA GLN A 166 -10.35 -10.89 9.73
C GLN A 166 -11.50 -9.97 9.32
N GLY A 167 -12.70 -10.56 9.29
CA GLY A 167 -13.93 -9.85 8.95
C GLY A 167 -14.20 -9.73 7.44
N GLN A 168 -13.38 -10.30 6.57
CA GLN A 168 -13.71 -10.36 5.14
C GLN A 168 -14.64 -11.53 4.83
N CYS A 169 -15.68 -11.26 4.05
CA CYS A 169 -16.60 -12.30 3.60
C CYS A 169 -15.90 -13.23 2.60
N ALA A 170 -16.00 -14.54 2.83
CA ALA A 170 -15.39 -15.53 1.95
C ALA A 170 -16.08 -15.51 0.57
N GLN A 171 -15.27 -15.49 -0.49
CA GLN A 171 -15.76 -15.37 -1.87
C GLN A 171 -16.43 -16.66 -2.36
N HIS A 172 -15.95 -17.81 -1.88
CA HIS A 172 -16.44 -19.12 -2.27
C HIS A 172 -16.95 -19.92 -1.06
N ALA A 173 -17.99 -20.71 -1.31
CA ALA A 173 -18.49 -21.68 -0.36
C ALA A 173 -17.44 -22.78 -0.19
N LEU A 174 -17.16 -23.17 1.05
CA LEU A 174 -16.36 -24.35 1.36
C LEU A 174 -17.26 -25.42 1.94
N THR A 175 -16.87 -26.67 1.76
CA THR A 175 -17.56 -27.84 2.32
C THR A 175 -16.88 -28.23 3.63
N PRO A 176 -17.50 -28.01 4.80
CA PRO A 176 -16.98 -28.53 6.05
C PRO A 176 -17.03 -30.07 6.06
N ASN A 177 -16.07 -30.70 6.70
CA ASN A 177 -16.11 -32.12 7.01
C ASN A 177 -17.14 -32.42 8.13
N ASP A 178 -17.31 -33.70 8.49
CA ASP A 178 -18.22 -34.15 9.55
C ASP A 178 -17.95 -33.51 10.92
N ALA A 179 -16.75 -32.96 11.10
CA ALA A 179 -16.31 -32.28 12.30
C ALA A 179 -16.55 -30.76 12.26
N GLY A 180 -17.19 -30.24 11.20
CA GLY A 180 -17.45 -28.81 10.99
C GLY A 180 -16.23 -27.99 10.57
N ARG A 181 -15.12 -28.66 10.22
CA ARG A 181 -13.84 -28.05 9.83
C ARG A 181 -13.70 -28.03 8.31
N VAL A 182 -13.10 -26.97 7.77
CA VAL A 182 -12.83 -26.87 6.31
C VAL A 182 -11.38 -27.23 5.99
N PRO A 183 -11.09 -27.77 4.79
CA PRO A 183 -9.74 -28.19 4.39
C PRO A 183 -8.89 -26.99 3.94
N CYS A 184 -8.75 -25.99 4.81
CA CYS A 184 -7.89 -24.83 4.56
C CYS A 184 -6.88 -24.64 5.69
N SER A 185 -5.76 -24.06 5.32
CA SER A 185 -4.71 -23.56 6.21
C SER A 185 -4.61 -22.04 6.06
N ILE A 186 -4.48 -21.36 7.19
CA ILE A 186 -4.25 -19.92 7.24
C ILE A 186 -2.87 -19.70 7.84
N TYR A 187 -2.01 -19.08 7.05
CA TYR A 187 -0.66 -18.74 7.42
C TYR A 187 -0.58 -17.27 7.75
N GLU A 188 -0.03 -16.97 8.90
CA GLU A 188 0.28 -15.63 9.35
C GLU A 188 1.74 -15.34 9.11
N VAL A 189 2.00 -14.19 8.49
CA VAL A 189 3.32 -13.73 8.13
C VAL A 189 3.61 -12.42 8.86
N THR A 190 4.67 -12.42 9.66
CA THR A 190 5.13 -11.27 10.46
C THR A 190 6.54 -10.88 10.08
N VAL A 191 6.92 -9.63 10.35
CA VAL A 191 8.30 -9.16 10.15
C VAL A 191 9.15 -9.68 11.30
N ALA A 192 10.31 -10.26 10.99
CA ALA A 192 11.27 -10.72 11.98
C ALA A 192 11.95 -9.53 12.67
N GLU A 193 12.26 -9.71 13.95
CA GLU A 193 13.18 -8.82 14.64
C GLU A 193 14.63 -9.16 14.28
N TYR A 194 15.56 -8.24 14.49
CA TYR A 194 16.99 -8.49 14.28
C TYR A 194 17.74 -8.50 15.61
N ASP A 195 18.55 -9.52 15.84
CA ASP A 195 19.43 -9.54 17.02
C ASP A 195 20.62 -8.57 16.87
N ALA A 196 21.40 -8.44 17.94
CA ALA A 196 22.58 -7.57 17.97
C ALA A 196 23.68 -7.94 16.94
N THR A 197 23.57 -9.11 16.29
CA THR A 197 24.47 -9.57 15.22
C THR A 197 23.90 -9.31 13.82
N GLY A 198 22.70 -8.73 13.71
CA GLY A 198 22.00 -8.52 12.45
C GLY A 198 21.33 -9.79 11.90
N LYS A 199 21.15 -10.83 12.73
CA LYS A 199 20.45 -12.05 12.33
C LYS A 199 18.96 -11.92 12.65
N ALA A 200 18.12 -12.29 11.68
CA ALA A 200 16.68 -12.34 11.87
C ALA A 200 16.28 -13.37 12.93
N VAL A 201 15.43 -12.96 13.86
CA VAL A 201 14.87 -13.76 14.95
C VAL A 201 13.36 -13.75 14.81
N CYS A 202 12.80 -14.94 14.63
CA CYS A 202 11.36 -15.15 14.67
C CYS A 202 10.91 -15.46 16.10
N THR A 203 9.85 -14.77 16.53
CA THR A 203 9.11 -15.18 17.72
C THR A 203 8.58 -16.60 17.48
N PRO A 204 8.83 -17.54 18.40
CA PRO A 204 8.32 -18.90 18.26
C PRO A 204 6.79 -18.93 18.13
N CYS A 205 6.28 -19.76 17.22
CA CYS A 205 4.85 -19.93 17.05
C CYS A 205 4.27 -20.60 18.31
N THR A 206 3.47 -19.86 19.07
CA THR A 206 2.77 -20.35 20.27
C THR A 206 1.27 -20.43 20.03
N VAL A 207 0.59 -21.37 20.70
CA VAL A 207 -0.86 -21.63 20.53
C VAL A 207 -1.65 -20.30 20.57
N PRO A 208 -2.53 -20.03 19.57
CA PRO A 208 -3.06 -20.97 18.56
C PRO A 208 -2.20 -21.15 17.31
N ARG A 209 -1.02 -20.54 17.24
CA ARG A 209 -0.07 -20.68 16.12
C ARG A 209 0.74 -21.96 16.22
N ARG A 210 1.16 -22.47 15.07
CA ARG A 210 2.04 -23.63 14.94
C ARG A 210 3.16 -23.34 13.96
N GLU A 211 4.33 -23.88 14.25
CA GLU A 211 5.46 -23.86 13.34
C GLU A 211 5.09 -24.59 12.04
N VAL A 212 5.56 -24.04 10.92
CA VAL A 212 5.43 -24.65 9.60
C VAL A 212 6.76 -25.25 9.18
N ASP A 213 6.71 -26.25 8.31
CA ASP A 213 7.93 -26.77 7.69
C ASP A 213 8.54 -25.76 6.69
N ASP A 214 9.80 -25.97 6.35
CA ASP A 214 10.55 -25.07 5.45
C ASP A 214 9.96 -25.02 4.03
N ALA A 215 9.29 -26.08 3.58
CA ALA A 215 8.69 -26.13 2.24
C ALA A 215 7.45 -25.22 2.18
N VAL A 216 6.56 -25.34 3.16
CA VAL A 216 5.40 -24.46 3.33
C VAL A 216 5.85 -23.02 3.54
N ARG A 217 6.88 -22.80 4.37
CA ARG A 217 7.46 -21.47 4.54
C ARG A 217 7.90 -20.88 3.20
N THR A 218 8.66 -21.63 2.42
CA THR A 218 9.15 -21.19 1.10
C THR A 218 8.00 -20.88 0.14
N GLU A 219 6.97 -21.72 0.11
CA GLU A 219 5.77 -21.52 -0.71
C GLU A 219 5.02 -20.23 -0.33
N VAL A 220 4.74 -20.05 0.97
CA VAL A 220 4.03 -18.87 1.49
C VAL A 220 4.79 -17.60 1.16
N LEU A 221 6.11 -17.58 1.40
CA LEU A 221 6.94 -16.42 1.11
C LEU A 221 7.08 -16.15 -0.38
N GLY A 222 7.14 -17.19 -1.21
CA GLY A 222 7.17 -17.05 -2.67
C GLY A 222 5.85 -16.52 -3.25
N ALA A 223 4.72 -16.74 -2.57
CA ALA A 223 3.42 -16.23 -2.97
C ALA A 223 3.20 -14.74 -2.59
N ILE A 224 4.03 -14.19 -1.70
CA ILE A 224 3.94 -12.80 -1.24
C ILE A 224 4.84 -11.93 -2.15
N THR A 225 4.24 -11.22 -3.10
CA THR A 225 4.94 -10.30 -4.01
C THR A 225 5.14 -8.91 -3.39
N GLY A 226 6.38 -8.48 -3.18
CA GLY A 226 6.73 -7.13 -2.68
C GLY A 226 8.10 -7.11 -1.99
N PRO A 227 8.70 -5.94 -1.72
CA PRO A 227 9.90 -5.80 -0.92
C PRO A 227 9.52 -5.91 0.55
N VAL A 228 9.04 -7.11 0.94
CA VAL A 228 9.18 -7.56 2.31
C VAL A 228 10.63 -8.03 2.46
N SER A 229 11.55 -7.11 2.16
CA SER A 229 12.97 -7.26 2.39
C SER A 229 13.14 -7.12 3.88
N ASP A 230 13.51 -8.23 4.49
CA ASP A 230 13.80 -8.47 5.90
C ASP A 230 12.86 -9.54 6.46
N ALA A 231 13.47 -10.63 6.91
CA ALA A 231 12.86 -11.95 7.09
C ALA A 231 11.40 -11.95 7.59
N THR A 232 10.58 -12.75 6.94
CA THR A 232 9.15 -12.87 7.17
C THR A 232 8.87 -14.19 7.90
N CYS A 233 8.59 -14.11 9.20
CA CYS A 233 8.28 -15.26 10.05
C CYS A 233 6.91 -15.80 9.68
N VAL A 234 6.78 -17.12 9.53
CA VAL A 234 5.56 -17.76 9.08
C VAL A 234 5.08 -18.72 10.15
N CYS A 235 3.84 -18.54 10.60
CA CYS A 235 3.14 -19.46 11.49
C CYS A 235 1.81 -19.89 10.87
N GLU A 236 1.38 -21.13 11.09
CA GLU A 236 0.00 -21.53 10.76
C GLU A 236 -0.91 -21.21 11.95
N ILE A 237 -1.97 -20.42 11.74
CA ILE A 237 -3.01 -20.22 12.75
C ILE A 237 -3.90 -21.47 12.75
N SER A 238 -3.99 -22.14 13.90
CA SER A 238 -4.80 -23.34 14.04
C SER A 238 -6.29 -23.03 13.84
N GLN A 239 -6.97 -23.86 13.06
CA GLN A 239 -8.42 -23.88 13.08
C GLN A 239 -8.90 -24.39 14.44
N VAL A 240 -9.94 -23.76 14.99
CA VAL A 240 -10.52 -24.14 16.28
C VAL A 240 -10.79 -25.65 16.29
N PRO A 241 -10.32 -26.38 17.32
CA PRO A 241 -10.48 -27.83 17.40
C PRO A 241 -11.95 -28.23 17.26
N ALA A 242 -12.18 -29.40 16.69
CA ALA A 242 -13.53 -29.96 16.55
C ALA A 242 -14.17 -30.43 17.87
N ASP A 243 -13.63 -29.98 19.01
CA ASP A 243 -14.38 -30.04 20.26
C ASP A 243 -15.66 -29.25 20.05
N ARG A 244 -16.80 -29.96 20.10
CA ARG A 244 -18.11 -29.41 19.78
C ARG A 244 -18.43 -28.18 20.63
N GLY A 245 -17.88 -28.02 21.83
CA GLY A 245 -18.07 -26.82 22.64
C GLY A 245 -17.36 -25.59 22.07
N LEU A 246 -16.07 -25.72 21.75
CA LEU A 246 -15.24 -24.61 21.29
C LEU A 246 -15.59 -24.18 19.86
N LEU A 247 -15.75 -25.14 18.94
CA LEU A 247 -16.11 -24.82 17.56
C LEU A 247 -17.50 -24.22 17.46
N ALA A 248 -18.49 -24.76 18.19
CA ALA A 248 -19.84 -24.18 18.22
C ALA A 248 -19.81 -22.75 18.76
N SER A 249 -19.04 -22.48 19.81
CA SER A 249 -18.87 -21.14 20.35
C SER A 249 -18.29 -20.17 19.30
N CYS A 250 -17.26 -20.61 18.56
CA CYS A 250 -16.65 -19.81 17.49
C CYS A 250 -17.62 -19.48 16.35
N VAL A 251 -18.45 -20.43 15.92
CA VAL A 251 -19.35 -20.21 14.75
C VAL A 251 -20.70 -19.60 15.10
N SER A 252 -21.11 -19.59 16.37
CA SER A 252 -22.46 -19.16 16.76
C SER A 252 -22.52 -17.94 17.68
N SER A 253 -21.51 -17.73 18.55
CA SER A 253 -21.56 -16.67 19.57
C SER A 253 -20.91 -15.38 19.09
N ARG A 254 -21.51 -14.22 19.33
CA ARG A 254 -20.83 -12.93 19.11
C ARG A 254 -19.61 -12.76 20.01
N ASP A 255 -19.70 -13.30 21.23
CA ASP A 255 -18.65 -13.34 22.22
C ASP A 255 -18.28 -14.81 22.49
N PRO A 256 -17.30 -15.37 21.77
CA PRO A 256 -16.89 -16.75 21.96
C PRO A 256 -16.32 -16.98 23.36
N HIS A 257 -16.31 -18.24 23.80
CA HIS A 257 -15.73 -18.61 25.08
C HIS A 257 -14.24 -18.18 25.13
N PRO A 258 -13.71 -17.68 26.27
CA PRO A 258 -12.34 -17.20 26.37
C PRO A 258 -11.26 -18.23 25.97
N ASP A 259 -11.54 -19.52 26.17
CA ASP A 259 -10.65 -20.62 25.79
C ASP A 259 -10.63 -20.91 24.27
N VAL A 260 -11.46 -20.23 23.48
CA VAL A 260 -11.48 -20.36 22.02
C VAL A 260 -10.41 -19.44 21.43
N ALA A 261 -9.36 -20.03 20.88
CA ALA A 261 -8.32 -19.32 20.15
C ALA A 261 -8.05 -19.97 18.79
N GLY A 262 -7.81 -19.16 17.76
CA GLY A 262 -7.56 -19.59 16.38
C GLY A 262 -8.59 -19.04 15.39
N TRP A 263 -9.02 -19.86 14.43
CA TRP A 263 -10.02 -19.44 13.46
C TRP A 263 -11.09 -20.50 13.17
N CYS A 264 -12.27 -20.06 12.71
CA CYS A 264 -13.34 -20.95 12.24
C CYS A 264 -13.99 -20.41 10.96
N TYR A 265 -14.57 -21.31 10.16
CA TYR A 265 -15.35 -20.95 8.99
C TYR A 265 -16.82 -20.82 9.37
N VAL A 266 -17.40 -19.65 9.11
CA VAL A 266 -18.80 -19.36 9.41
C VAL A 266 -19.55 -19.30 8.10
N ASP A 267 -20.45 -20.25 7.86
CA ASP A 267 -21.35 -20.27 6.71
C ASP A 267 -22.70 -20.89 7.15
N PRO A 268 -23.73 -20.08 7.43
CA PRO A 268 -25.05 -20.58 7.84
C PRO A 268 -25.77 -21.41 6.77
N ALA A 269 -25.33 -21.39 5.51
CA ALA A 269 -25.91 -22.23 4.45
C ALA A 269 -25.38 -23.68 4.51
N SER A 270 -24.13 -23.88 4.93
CA SER A 270 -23.52 -25.21 5.06
C SER A 270 -23.51 -25.74 6.49
N ASN A 271 -23.64 -24.86 7.50
CA ASN A 271 -23.66 -25.23 8.91
C ASN A 271 -24.83 -24.55 9.64
N VAL A 272 -25.86 -25.32 10.01
CA VAL A 272 -27.04 -24.81 10.72
C VAL A 272 -26.76 -24.23 12.11
N THR A 273 -25.61 -24.57 12.70
CA THR A 273 -25.17 -24.00 13.99
C THR A 273 -24.47 -22.65 13.83
N ALA A 274 -24.05 -22.28 12.62
CA ALA A 274 -23.40 -21.02 12.36
C ALA A 274 -24.41 -19.86 12.42
N SER A 275 -24.06 -18.80 13.14
CA SER A 275 -24.95 -17.66 13.36
C SER A 275 -25.03 -16.75 12.13
N LYS A 276 -26.26 -16.46 11.71
CA LYS A 276 -26.55 -15.50 10.62
C LYS A 276 -26.13 -14.08 10.96
N ASP A 277 -26.10 -13.75 12.24
CA ASP A 277 -25.71 -12.42 12.71
C ASP A 277 -24.24 -12.14 12.45
N LEU A 278 -23.38 -13.16 12.59
CA LEU A 278 -21.93 -13.02 12.36
C LEU A 278 -21.63 -12.70 10.90
N VAL A 279 -22.47 -13.14 9.97
CA VAL A 279 -22.36 -12.84 8.53
C VAL A 279 -23.37 -11.78 8.08
N GLY A 280 -24.00 -11.08 9.02
CA GLY A 280 -25.05 -10.09 8.75
C GLY A 280 -24.58 -8.97 7.83
N PHE A 281 -23.33 -8.54 8.00
CA PHE A 281 -22.70 -7.49 7.19
C PHE A 281 -22.28 -7.95 5.79
N CYS A 282 -22.22 -9.25 5.53
CA CYS A 282 -21.79 -9.76 4.23
C CYS A 282 -22.85 -9.54 3.13
N PRO A 283 -22.45 -9.42 1.86
CA PRO A 283 -23.38 -9.43 0.73
C PRO A 283 -24.31 -10.65 0.75
N ALA A 284 -25.51 -10.51 0.17
CA ALA A 284 -26.55 -11.55 0.21
C ALA A 284 -26.11 -12.89 -0.41
N ASP A 285 -25.26 -12.85 -1.43
CA ASP A 285 -24.68 -14.00 -2.12
C ASP A 285 -23.43 -14.59 -1.42
N LYS A 286 -22.90 -13.89 -0.40
CA LYS A 286 -21.63 -14.20 0.27
C LYS A 286 -21.77 -14.21 1.79
N LYS A 287 -22.86 -14.77 2.33
CA LYS A 287 -23.13 -14.90 3.77
C LYS A 287 -22.21 -15.92 4.46
N ARG A 288 -20.90 -15.71 4.35
CA ARG A 288 -19.85 -16.60 4.86
C ARG A 288 -18.56 -15.83 5.15
N LEU A 289 -17.76 -16.25 6.12
CA LEU A 289 -16.48 -15.60 6.46
C LEU A 289 -15.50 -16.54 7.17
N PHE A 290 -14.22 -16.16 7.16
CA PHE A 290 -13.20 -16.71 8.07
C PHE A 290 -13.15 -15.84 9.32
N ARG A 291 -13.51 -16.42 10.46
CA ARG A 291 -13.54 -15.72 11.74
C ARG A 291 -12.28 -16.06 12.53
N PHE A 292 -11.60 -15.04 13.04
CA PHE A 292 -10.50 -15.19 13.99
C PHE A 292 -10.98 -14.85 15.40
N VAL A 293 -10.53 -15.63 16.38
CA VAL A 293 -10.91 -15.52 17.79
C VAL A 293 -9.67 -15.75 18.63
N GLY A 294 -9.56 -15.02 19.73
CA GLY A 294 -8.40 -15.01 20.62
C GLY A 294 -7.76 -13.63 20.69
N GLU A 295 -6.96 -13.42 21.73
CA GLU A 295 -6.17 -12.20 21.88
C GLU A 295 -5.04 -12.19 20.86
N ASP A 296 -4.87 -11.07 20.16
CA ASP A 296 -3.82 -10.88 19.13
C ASP A 296 -3.83 -12.01 18.07
N VAL A 297 -5.02 -12.39 17.59
CA VAL A 297 -5.20 -13.39 16.51
C VAL A 297 -6.09 -12.80 15.41
N PRO A 298 -5.54 -12.51 14.21
CA PRO A 298 -4.13 -12.51 13.88
C PRO A 298 -3.36 -11.39 14.60
N ALA A 299 -2.03 -11.45 14.56
CA ALA A 299 -1.16 -10.46 15.16
C ALA A 299 -1.35 -9.10 14.46
N GLU A 300 -1.32 -8.01 15.23
CA GLU A 300 -1.42 -6.67 14.65
C GLU A 300 -0.35 -6.43 13.58
N GLY A 301 -0.75 -5.93 12.41
CA GLY A 301 0.15 -5.68 11.28
C GLY A 301 0.65 -6.93 10.54
N SER A 302 0.19 -8.13 10.90
CA SER A 302 0.54 -9.36 10.16
C SER A 302 -0.19 -9.48 8.82
N LEU A 303 0.45 -10.19 7.89
CA LEU A 303 -0.14 -10.58 6.62
C LEU A 303 -0.74 -11.98 6.72
N LEU A 304 -1.91 -12.20 6.14
CA LEU A 304 -2.55 -13.52 6.11
C LEU A 304 -2.55 -14.13 4.70
N PHE A 305 -2.10 -15.37 4.61
CA PHE A 305 -2.15 -16.19 3.41
C PHE A 305 -3.07 -17.40 3.63
N LEU A 306 -4.13 -17.49 2.83
CA LEU A 306 -5.10 -18.59 2.88
C LEU A 306 -4.79 -19.59 1.77
N ARG A 307 -4.64 -20.85 2.14
CA ARG A 307 -4.57 -21.98 1.20
C ARG A 307 -5.70 -22.95 1.51
N CYS A 308 -6.57 -23.20 0.53
CA CYS A 308 -7.59 -24.23 0.64
C CYS A 308 -7.25 -25.39 -0.30
N GLY A 309 -7.33 -26.61 0.21
CA GLY A 309 -7.31 -27.81 -0.64
C GLY A 309 -8.57 -27.85 -1.50
N THR A 310 -8.41 -28.30 -2.75
CA THR A 310 -9.51 -28.67 -3.65
C THR A 310 -10.19 -29.95 -3.21
#